data_AF-A0A1V4QJW4-F1
#
_entry.id   AF-A0A1V4QJW4-F1
#
_cell.length_a   1.000
_cell.length_b   1.000
_cell.length_c   1.000
_cell.angle_alpha   90.00
_cell.angle_beta   90.00
_cell.angle_gamma   90.00
#
_symmetry.space_group_name_H-M   'P 1'
#
loop_
_entity.id
_entity.type
_entity.pdbx_description
1 polymer ?
#
loop_
_entity_poly.entity_id
_entity_poly.type
_entity_poly.pdbx_seq_one_letter_code
_entity_poly.pdbx_strand_id
1 'polypeptide(L)'
;MLSGKEYGLDVINDLKGNHVCTFVKQKLAMRAGETDKAKSVAHLELARLGETIGQGLGHVGVLDCDVFVNDNGIYLLEMNPRFGGGYPFSHIAGANIPAALIAWAEGREPDPSYFQMKPGVSAAKCDRMVISQVRQFD
;
A
#
# COMPACT_ATOMS: atom_id res chain seq x y z
N MET A 1 -18.77 3.03 15.75
CA MET A 1 -17.39 2.65 15.34
C MET A 1 -17.37 1.16 15.14
N LEU A 2 -16.82 0.67 14.01
CA LEU A 2 -16.50 -0.74 13.87
C LEU A 2 -15.40 -1.08 14.90
N SER A 3 -15.57 -2.15 15.68
CA SER A 3 -14.59 -2.65 16.65
C SER A 3 -13.75 -3.75 16.02
N GLY A 4 -12.42 -3.68 16.12
CA GLY A 4 -11.52 -4.56 15.36
C GLY A 4 -10.15 -3.94 15.04
N LYS A 5 -9.40 -4.62 14.17
CA LYS A 5 -8.08 -4.19 13.70
C LYS A 5 -8.20 -3.61 12.29
N GLU A 6 -7.54 -2.48 12.08
CA GLU A 6 -7.49 -1.83 10.77
C GLU A 6 -6.24 -2.25 9.99
N TYR A 7 -6.43 -2.48 8.70
CA TYR A 7 -5.41 -2.88 7.75
C TYR A 7 -5.47 -2.00 6.51
N GLY A 8 -4.31 -1.70 5.94
CA GLY A 8 -4.18 -1.11 4.62
C GLY A 8 -3.68 -2.15 3.62
N LEU A 9 -4.34 -2.25 2.47
CA LEU A 9 -3.92 -3.06 1.33
C LEU A 9 -3.36 -2.15 0.24
N ASP A 10 -2.18 -2.48 -0.27
CA ASP A 10 -1.78 -1.98 -1.59
C ASP A 10 -2.05 -3.11 -2.58
N VAL A 11 -3.02 -2.93 -3.48
CA VAL A 11 -3.34 -3.89 -4.55
C VAL A 11 -2.68 -3.42 -5.83
N ILE A 12 -1.73 -4.19 -6.34
CA ILE A 12 -0.91 -3.82 -7.49
C ILE A 12 -1.31 -4.64 -8.70
N ASN A 13 -1.65 -3.92 -9.76
CA ASN A 13 -1.82 -4.44 -11.09
C ASN A 13 -0.78 -3.82 -12.03
N ASP A 14 -0.42 -4.53 -13.10
CA ASP A 14 0.44 -4.00 -14.15
C ASP A 14 -0.27 -2.93 -15.01
N LEU A 15 0.42 -2.38 -16.01
CA LEU A 15 -0.16 -1.38 -16.92
C LEU A 15 -1.23 -1.93 -17.88
N LYS A 16 -1.47 -3.24 -17.86
CA LYS A 16 -2.51 -3.93 -18.63
C LYS A 16 -3.69 -4.37 -17.75
N GLY A 17 -3.67 -4.03 -16.45
CA GLY A 17 -4.71 -4.39 -15.50
C GLY A 17 -4.60 -5.83 -14.95
N ASN A 18 -3.49 -6.54 -15.18
CA ASN A 18 -3.30 -7.87 -14.61
C ASN A 18 -2.83 -7.76 -13.16
N HIS A 19 -3.43 -8.54 -12.27
CA HIS A 19 -3.00 -8.58 -10.87
C HIS A 19 -1.58 -9.12 -10.71
N VAL A 20 -0.75 -8.41 -9.95
CA VAL A 20 0.65 -8.76 -9.70
C VAL A 20 0.86 -9.20 -8.25
N CYS A 21 0.46 -8.37 -7.29
CA CYS A 21 0.56 -8.69 -5.87
C CYS A 21 -0.35 -7.80 -5.00
N THR A 22 -0.58 -8.25 -3.77
CA THR A 22 -1.23 -7.45 -2.72
C THR A 22 -0.34 -7.39 -1.48
N PHE A 23 -0.04 -6.19 -1.01
CA PHE A 23 0.67 -5.97 0.25
C PHE A 23 -0.27 -5.64 1.39
N VAL A 24 -0.11 -6.32 2.52
CA VAL A 24 -0.96 -6.14 3.70
C VAL A 24 -0.16 -5.51 4.84
N LYS A 25 -0.73 -4.43 5.40
CA LYS A 25 -0.15 -3.72 6.54
C LYS A 25 -1.20 -3.61 7.64
N GLN A 26 -0.87 -3.99 8.87
CA GLN A 26 -1.69 -3.66 10.03
C GLN A 26 -1.39 -2.22 10.46
N LYS A 27 -2.42 -1.38 10.55
CA LYS A 27 -2.30 -0.04 11.11
C LYS A 27 -2.22 -0.16 12.64
N LEU A 28 -1.13 0.33 13.21
CA LEU A 28 -0.85 0.27 14.66
C LEU A 28 -1.22 1.58 15.37
N ALA A 29 -1.10 2.70 14.67
CA ALA A 29 -1.49 4.02 15.17
C ALA A 29 -1.87 4.95 14.01
N MET A 30 -2.80 5.85 14.28
CA MET A 30 -3.26 6.90 13.36
C MET A 30 -2.86 8.27 13.90
N ARG A 31 -2.48 9.20 13.02
CA ARG A 31 -2.19 10.61 13.34
C ARG A 31 -2.77 11.50 12.25
N ALA A 32 -3.65 12.42 12.64
CA ALA A 32 -4.28 13.38 11.72
C ALA A 32 -4.96 12.73 10.49
N GLY A 33 -5.66 11.60 10.71
CA GLY A 33 -6.37 10.88 9.64
C GLY A 33 -5.50 9.93 8.82
N GLU A 34 -4.18 9.92 9.05
CA GLU A 34 -3.23 9.09 8.31
C GLU A 34 -2.64 7.98 9.17
N THR A 35 -2.17 6.91 8.50
CA THR A 35 -1.40 5.87 9.20
C THR A 35 -0.06 6.43 9.66
N ASP A 36 0.15 6.45 10.97
CA ASP A 36 1.36 6.96 11.62
C ASP A 36 2.37 5.85 11.90
N LYS A 37 1.87 4.69 12.35
CA LYS A 37 2.67 3.49 12.60
C LYS A 37 1.98 2.29 11.98
N ALA A 38 2.75 1.45 11.30
CA ALA A 38 2.24 0.23 10.70
C ALA A 38 3.23 -0.93 10.84
N LYS A 39 2.71 -2.14 10.69
CA LYS A 39 3.49 -3.37 10.61
C LYS A 39 3.11 -4.12 9.34
N SER A 40 4.09 -4.49 8.51
CA SER A 40 3.86 -5.41 7.40
C SER A 40 3.47 -6.79 7.94
N VAL A 41 2.47 -7.43 7.34
CA VAL A 41 1.98 -8.73 7.82
C VAL A 41 1.76 -9.69 6.65
N ALA A 42 1.98 -10.97 6.91
CA ALA A 42 1.51 -12.03 6.03
C ALA A 42 0.09 -12.41 6.48
N HIS A 43 -0.93 -11.95 5.76
CA HIS A 43 -2.33 -12.23 6.05
C HIS A 43 -3.02 -12.76 4.80
N LEU A 44 -3.08 -14.09 4.68
CA LEU A 44 -3.48 -14.77 3.43
C LEU A 44 -4.88 -14.36 2.94
N GLU A 45 -5.86 -14.26 3.85
CA GLU A 45 -7.23 -13.89 3.48
C GLU A 45 -7.33 -12.47 2.92
N LEU A 46 -6.62 -11.50 3.51
CA LEU A 46 -6.57 -10.13 3.02
C LEU A 46 -5.81 -10.00 1.70
N ALA A 47 -4.76 -10.80 1.51
CA ALA A 47 -4.05 -10.87 0.23
C ALA A 47 -4.97 -11.40 -0.89
N ARG A 48 -5.76 -12.45 -0.62
CA ARG A 48 -6.76 -12.98 -1.55
C ARG A 48 -7.89 -12.00 -1.84
N LEU A 49 -8.33 -11.23 -0.84
CA LEU A 49 -9.28 -10.14 -1.04
C LEU A 49 -8.72 -9.11 -2.02
N GLY A 50 -7.48 -8.67 -1.83
CA GLY A 50 -6.81 -7.75 -2.75
C GLY A 50 -6.68 -8.31 -4.17
N GLU A 51 -6.30 -9.59 -4.32
CA GLU A 51 -6.27 -10.27 -5.61
C GLU A 51 -7.64 -10.27 -6.30
N THR A 52 -8.70 -10.60 -5.55
CA THR A 52 -10.08 -10.59 -6.06
C THR A 52 -10.50 -9.20 -6.54
N ILE A 53 -10.17 -8.16 -5.76
CA ILE A 53 -10.43 -6.77 -6.13
C ILE A 53 -9.64 -6.38 -7.39
N GLY A 54 -8.35 -6.70 -7.42
CA GLY A 54 -7.45 -6.36 -8.53
C GLY A 54 -7.88 -7.01 -9.84
N GLN A 55 -8.22 -8.30 -9.83
CA GLN A 55 -8.73 -9.03 -10.99
C GLN A 55 -10.12 -8.53 -11.42
N GLY A 56 -10.99 -8.22 -10.45
CA GLY A 56 -12.36 -7.77 -10.73
C GLY A 56 -12.43 -6.35 -11.32
N LEU A 57 -11.56 -5.45 -10.86
CA LEU A 57 -11.53 -4.06 -11.35
C LEU A 57 -10.62 -3.88 -12.57
N GLY A 58 -9.54 -4.66 -12.69
CA GLY A 58 -8.54 -4.48 -13.74
C GLY A 58 -7.91 -3.07 -13.73
N HIS A 59 -7.82 -2.43 -12.55
CA HIS A 59 -7.23 -1.10 -12.43
C HIS A 59 -5.74 -1.13 -12.83
N VAL A 60 -5.20 0.03 -13.18
CA VAL A 60 -3.77 0.16 -13.54
C VAL A 60 -2.98 0.68 -12.34
N GLY A 61 -1.87 0.02 -12.03
CA GLY A 61 -0.96 0.43 -10.97
C GLY A 61 -1.51 0.11 -9.58
N VAL A 62 -1.53 1.10 -8.69
CA VAL A 62 -1.78 0.90 -7.26
C VAL A 62 -3.20 1.33 -6.88
N LEU A 63 -3.89 0.44 -6.17
CA LEU A 63 -5.14 0.71 -5.47
C LEU A 63 -4.91 0.55 -3.97
N ASP A 64 -5.09 1.63 -3.23
CA ASP A 64 -5.00 1.69 -1.78
C ASP A 64 -6.36 1.38 -1.17
N CYS A 65 -6.46 0.30 -0.40
CA CYS A 65 -7.71 -0.10 0.24
C CYS A 65 -7.59 -0.08 1.75
N ASP A 66 -8.62 0.45 2.40
CA ASP A 66 -8.75 0.39 3.86
C ASP A 66 -9.73 -0.71 4.26
N VAL A 67 -9.27 -1.58 5.15
CA VAL A 67 -9.98 -2.79 5.54
C VAL A 67 -10.00 -2.91 7.05
N PHE A 68 -11.12 -3.37 7.57
CA PHE A 68 -11.32 -3.59 8.98
C PHE A 68 -11.64 -5.06 9.24
N VAL A 69 -10.98 -5.67 10.22
CA VAL A 69 -11.14 -7.09 10.54
C VAL A 69 -11.53 -7.25 12.01
N ASN A 70 -12.59 -8.02 12.24
CA ASN A 70 -13.05 -8.40 13.58
C ASN A 70 -13.63 -9.82 13.57
N ASP A 71 -14.23 -10.23 14.69
CA ASP A 71 -14.76 -11.59 14.87
C ASP A 71 -15.89 -11.95 13.88
N ASN A 72 -16.54 -10.95 13.27
CA ASN A 72 -17.59 -11.13 12.27
C ASN A 72 -17.06 -11.19 10.83
N GLY A 73 -15.77 -10.92 10.62
CA GLY A 73 -15.11 -11.05 9.31
C GLY A 73 -14.38 -9.78 8.85
N ILE A 74 -14.29 -9.65 7.52
CA ILE A 74 -13.52 -8.62 6.81
C ILE A 74 -14.48 -7.60 6.19
N TYR A 75 -14.24 -6.32 6.48
CA TYR A 75 -15.03 -5.20 5.99
C TYR A 75 -14.13 -4.26 5.18
N LEU A 76 -14.38 -4.18 3.86
CA LEU A 76 -13.75 -3.18 3.00
C LEU A 76 -14.43 -1.83 3.20
N LEU A 77 -13.66 -0.81 3.57
CA LEU A 77 -14.17 0.53 3.88
C LEU A 77 -14.02 1.48 2.70
N GLU A 78 -12.81 1.54 2.14
CA GLU A 78 -12.47 2.47 1.06
C GLU A 78 -11.55 1.82 0.03
N MET A 79 -11.62 2.32 -1.19
CA MET A 79 -10.75 1.96 -2.31
C MET A 79 -10.34 3.24 -3.03
N ASN A 80 -9.05 3.51 -3.09
CA ASN A 80 -8.48 4.75 -3.62
C ASN A 80 -7.47 4.41 -4.74
N PRO A 81 -7.77 4.68 -6.02
CA PRO A 81 -6.92 4.28 -7.16
C PRO A 81 -5.69 5.19 -7.31
N ARG A 82 -4.82 5.15 -6.30
CA ARG A 82 -3.59 5.93 -6.14
C ARG A 82 -2.70 5.26 -5.09
N PHE A 83 -1.47 5.75 -4.93
CA PHE A 83 -0.69 5.44 -3.74
C PHE A 83 -1.38 5.95 -2.47
N GLY A 84 -1.48 5.09 -1.47
CA GLY A 84 -1.92 5.47 -0.12
C GLY A 84 -0.82 6.15 0.67
N GLY A 85 -1.21 6.93 1.69
CA GLY A 85 -0.28 7.45 2.69
C GLY A 85 0.46 6.35 3.45
N GLY A 86 -0.03 5.11 3.40
CA GLY A 86 0.59 3.92 3.95
C GLY A 86 1.64 3.22 3.07
N TYR A 87 1.76 3.57 1.78
CA TYR A 87 2.72 2.92 0.87
C TYR A 87 4.19 2.95 1.35
N PRO A 88 4.71 4.04 1.98
CA PRO A 88 6.09 4.06 2.48
C PRO A 88 6.43 2.90 3.42
N PHE A 89 5.45 2.35 4.15
CA PHE A 89 5.66 1.17 5.00
C PHE A 89 5.89 -0.10 4.17
N SER A 90 5.16 -0.30 3.06
CA SER A 90 5.42 -1.40 2.12
C SER A 90 6.80 -1.26 1.49
N HIS A 91 7.18 -0.02 1.14
CA HIS A 91 8.47 0.27 0.54
C HIS A 91 9.64 -0.06 1.47
N ILE A 92 9.60 0.42 2.71
CA ILE A 92 10.63 0.12 3.74
C ILE A 92 10.68 -1.38 4.07
N ALA A 93 9.54 -2.09 3.95
CA ALA A 93 9.49 -3.53 4.13
C ALA A 93 10.03 -4.34 2.93
N GLY A 94 10.43 -3.69 1.83
CA GLY A 94 11.14 -4.30 0.70
C GLY A 94 10.52 -4.07 -0.67
N ALA A 95 9.28 -3.59 -0.74
CA ALA A 95 8.61 -3.39 -2.02
C ALA A 95 9.19 -2.19 -2.79
N ASN A 96 9.16 -2.23 -4.12
CA ASN A 96 9.59 -1.09 -4.95
C ASN A 96 8.67 -0.87 -6.15
N ILE A 97 7.41 -0.59 -5.86
CA ILE A 97 6.37 -0.39 -6.87
C ILE A 97 6.63 0.81 -7.79
N PRO A 98 7.18 1.96 -7.33
CA PRO A 98 7.63 3.02 -8.23
C PRO A 98 8.62 2.53 -9.29
N ALA A 99 9.62 1.71 -8.91
CA ALA A 99 10.55 1.15 -9.88
C ALA A 99 9.88 0.18 -10.85
N ALA A 100 8.89 -0.60 -10.38
CA ALA A 100 8.10 -1.47 -11.26
C ALA A 100 7.25 -0.66 -12.27
N LEU A 101 6.58 0.41 -11.82
CA LEU A 101 5.81 1.31 -12.68
C LEU A 101 6.69 1.97 -13.74
N ILE A 102 7.89 2.43 -13.38
CA ILE A 102 8.87 2.99 -14.33
C ILE A 102 9.30 1.91 -15.34
N ALA A 103 9.65 0.71 -14.88
CA ALA A 103 10.06 -0.38 -15.77
C ALA A 103 8.95 -0.74 -16.78
N TRP A 104 7.70 -0.89 -16.33
CA TRP A 104 6.58 -1.14 -17.24
C TRP A 104 6.33 0.01 -18.21
N ALA A 105 6.42 1.28 -17.76
CA ALA A 105 6.24 2.44 -18.63
C ALA A 105 7.31 2.53 -19.73
N GLU A 106 8.51 2.01 -19.45
CA GLU A 106 9.61 1.88 -20.41
C GLU A 106 9.54 0.59 -21.25
N GLY A 107 8.51 -0.24 -21.07
CA GLY A 107 8.36 -1.52 -21.79
C GLY A 107 9.35 -2.60 -21.35
N ARG A 108 9.94 -2.48 -20.15
CA ARG A 108 10.87 -3.45 -19.57
C ARG A 108 10.17 -4.35 -18.55
N GLU A 109 10.69 -5.56 -18.40
CA GLU A 109 10.32 -6.46 -17.31
C GLU A 109 10.86 -5.89 -15.98
N PRO A 110 10.02 -5.67 -14.94
CA PRO A 110 10.50 -5.27 -13.63
C PRO A 110 11.28 -6.39 -12.94
N ASP A 111 12.22 -6.03 -12.06
CA ASP A 111 12.89 -7.01 -11.21
C ASP A 111 11.85 -7.67 -10.26
N PRO A 112 11.75 -9.01 -10.21
CA PRO A 112 10.80 -9.69 -9.32
C PRO A 112 10.93 -9.32 -7.85
N SER A 113 12.12 -8.88 -7.40
CA SER A 113 12.33 -8.42 -6.03
C SER A 113 11.52 -7.18 -5.66
N TYR A 114 11.10 -6.36 -6.65
CA TYR A 114 10.27 -5.18 -6.42
C TYR A 114 8.88 -5.52 -5.86
N PHE A 115 8.42 -6.74 -6.05
CA PHE A 115 7.13 -7.23 -5.59
C PHE A 115 7.20 -8.02 -4.27
N GLN A 116 8.32 -7.93 -3.56
CA GLN A 116 8.52 -8.64 -2.29
C GLN A 116 8.41 -7.69 -1.11
N MET A 117 7.63 -8.10 -0.11
CA MET A 117 7.53 -7.39 1.17
C MET A 117 7.81 -8.36 2.31
N LYS A 118 8.79 -8.03 3.17
CA LYS A 118 9.12 -8.82 4.35
C LYS A 118 8.05 -8.61 5.42
N PRO A 119 7.40 -9.66 5.93
CA PRO A 119 6.45 -9.53 7.03
C PRO A 119 7.19 -9.23 8.34
N GLY A 120 6.49 -8.59 9.29
CA GLY A 120 7.00 -8.30 10.62
C GLY A 120 7.71 -6.95 10.77
N VAL A 121 8.00 -6.25 9.67
CA VAL A 121 8.66 -4.95 9.69
C VAL A 121 7.70 -3.90 10.25
N SER A 122 8.07 -3.30 11.38
CA SER A 122 7.31 -2.21 12.00
C SER A 122 8.05 -0.89 11.80
N ALA A 123 7.34 0.14 11.37
CA ALA A 123 7.91 1.47 11.19
C ALA A 123 6.89 2.53 11.60
N ALA A 124 7.40 3.72 11.92
CA ALA A 124 6.61 4.89 12.28
C ALA A 124 7.09 6.09 11.47
N LYS A 125 6.16 6.96 11.07
CA LYS A 125 6.50 8.26 10.49
C LYS A 125 7.09 9.16 11.57
N CYS A 126 7.99 10.03 11.15
CA CYS A 126 8.51 11.10 11.99
C CYS A 126 8.67 12.36 11.15
N ASP A 127 8.47 13.51 11.79
CA ASP A 127 8.65 14.80 11.14
C ASP A 127 10.13 15.19 11.18
N ARG A 128 10.60 15.79 10.08
CA ARG A 128 11.93 16.37 9.99
C ARG A 128 11.84 17.76 9.39
N MET A 129 12.51 18.73 10.01
CA MET A 129 12.67 20.06 9.41
C MET A 129 13.62 19.98 8.21
N VAL A 130 13.22 20.62 7.10
CA VAL A 130 14.02 20.73 5.89
C VAL A 130 14.21 22.21 5.58
N ILE A 131 15.43 22.61 5.24
CA ILE A 131 15.72 23.98 4.80
C ILE A 131 15.22 24.14 3.37
N SER A 132 14.30 25.05 3.14
CA SER A 132 13.89 25.47 1.81
C SER A 132 14.39 26.89 1.52
N GLN A 133 14.90 27.11 0.31
CA GLN A 133 15.12 28.46 -0.19
C GLN A 133 13.78 28.97 -0.73
N VAL A 134 13.29 30.08 -0.19
CA VAL A 134 12.09 30.73 -0.73
C VAL A 134 12.50 31.38 -2.07
N ARG A 135 12.06 30.79 -3.17
CA ARG A 135 12.05 31.52 -4.45
C ARG A 135 10.89 32.50 -4.38
N GLN A 136 11.18 33.80 -4.39
CA GLN A 136 10.16 34.79 -4.75
C GLN A 136 9.70 34.44 -6.17
N PHE A 137 8.42 34.14 -6.31
CA PHE A 137 7.77 34.13 -7.61
C PHE A 137 7.39 35.58 -7.90
N ASP A 138 7.94 36.15 -8.97
CA ASP A 138 7.48 37.43 -9.55
C ASP A 138 6.06 37.29 -10.11
#